data_AF-A0A954YSA7-F1
#
_entry.id   AF-A0A954YSA7-F1
#
_cell.length_a   1.000
_cell.length_b   1.000
_cell.length_c   1.000
_cell.angle_alpha   90.00
_cell.angle_beta   90.00
_cell.angle_gamma   90.00
#
_symmetry.space_group_name_H-M   'P 1'
#
loop_
_entity.id
_entity.type
_entity.pdbx_description
1 polymer ?
#
loop_
_entity_poly.entity_id
_entity_poly.type
_entity_poly.pdbx_seq_one_letter_code
_entity_poly.pdbx_strand_id
1 'polypeptide(L)'
;MSLNRSIYDHAPVFLQNIMCTLAGAVRNRQRYDRQSAVRRKFFRDSIAWTLEEAESYQLSRLKELASHAYKNVPYYKQVFDSTELIPGDIQSLSDWQKLPMLSKDDVRQAGVSLVSRNDDPQKLVKSRSGGSTGMPLTCYHSRDSLHFETASGRFFSQYVSSWIEEFQTGGVRVLFRKFRSLRYYHLQLIGMAMRQYVSRLRIRKAK
;
A
#
# COMPACT_ATOMS: atom_id res chain seq x y z
N MET A 1 -10.66 11.60 12.32
CA MET A 1 -11.92 11.80 13.06
C MET A 1 -12.54 10.45 13.29
N SER A 2 -12.34 9.87 14.47
CA SER A 2 -13.17 8.76 14.92
C SER A 2 -14.54 9.34 15.22
N LEU A 3 -15.58 8.87 14.53
CA LEU A 3 -16.95 9.18 14.91
C LEU A 3 -17.12 8.71 16.36
N ASN A 4 -17.60 9.58 17.26
CA ASN A 4 -17.88 9.14 18.62
C ASN A 4 -18.98 8.08 18.54
N ARG A 5 -18.60 6.82 18.77
CA ARG A 5 -19.47 5.66 18.59
C ARG A 5 -20.76 5.78 19.41
N SER A 6 -20.66 6.40 20.59
CA SER A 6 -21.81 6.71 21.44
C SER A 6 -22.83 7.63 20.77
N ILE A 7 -22.40 8.61 19.98
CA ILE A 7 -23.32 9.54 19.30
C ILE A 7 -23.97 8.87 18.09
N TYR A 8 -23.20 8.04 17.37
CA TYR A 8 -23.71 7.32 16.20
C TYR A 8 -24.79 6.30 16.57
N ASP A 9 -24.53 5.48 17.58
CA ASP A 9 -25.40 4.35 17.95
C ASP A 9 -26.77 4.81 18.50
N HIS A 10 -26.86 6.03 19.03
CA HIS A 10 -28.09 6.61 19.59
C HIS A 10 -28.81 7.58 18.65
N ALA A 11 -28.21 7.91 17.49
CA ALA A 11 -28.84 8.81 16.54
C ALA A 11 -29.93 8.09 15.73
N PRO A 12 -31.04 8.78 15.39
CA PRO A 12 -32.01 8.30 14.40
C PRO A 12 -31.35 7.87 13.08
N VAL A 13 -31.93 6.89 12.39
CA VAL A 13 -31.37 6.28 11.16
C VAL A 13 -30.99 7.33 10.10
N PHE A 14 -31.80 8.37 9.90
CA PHE A 14 -31.48 9.43 8.92
C PHE A 14 -30.19 10.20 9.31
N LEU A 15 -29.95 10.45 10.60
CA LEU A 15 -28.73 11.09 11.09
C LEU A 15 -27.53 10.15 10.99
N GLN A 16 -27.70 8.84 11.24
CA GLN A 16 -26.66 7.85 10.98
C GLN A 16 -26.23 7.86 9.51
N ASN A 17 -27.18 7.93 8.57
CA ASN A 17 -26.90 8.02 7.15
C ASN A 17 -26.14 9.31 6.78
N ILE A 18 -26.54 10.45 7.35
CA ILE A 18 -25.83 11.72 7.17
C ILE A 18 -24.41 11.64 7.73
N MET A 19 -24.24 11.11 8.95
CA MET A 19 -22.92 10.95 9.57
C MET A 19 -22.01 10.02 8.78
N CYS A 20 -22.53 8.89 8.29
CA CYS A 20 -21.80 7.99 7.40
C CYS A 20 -21.37 8.69 6.11
N THR A 21 -22.26 9.46 5.50
CA THR A 21 -21.99 10.21 4.27
C THR A 21 -20.91 11.27 4.51
N LEU A 22 -21.01 12.04 5.59
CA LEU A 22 -20.02 13.06 5.95
C LEU A 22 -18.66 12.43 6.30
N ALA A 23 -18.64 11.36 7.10
CA ALA A 23 -17.42 10.62 7.40
C ALA A 23 -16.77 10.05 6.14
N GLY A 24 -17.59 9.53 5.21
CA GLY A 24 -17.19 9.10 3.88
C GLY A 24 -16.59 10.24 3.06
N ALA A 25 -17.24 11.39 3.00
CA ALA A 25 -16.78 12.58 2.27
C ALA A 25 -15.47 13.13 2.84
N VAL A 26 -15.32 13.19 4.17
CA VAL A 26 -14.07 13.58 4.84
C VAL A 26 -12.95 12.60 4.51
N ARG A 27 -13.21 11.29 4.58
CA ARG A 27 -12.22 10.25 4.22
C ARG A 27 -11.86 10.31 2.73
N ASN A 28 -12.83 10.58 1.87
CA ASN A 28 -12.64 10.77 0.44
C ASN A 28 -11.74 11.97 0.17
N ARG A 29 -12.02 13.12 0.80
CA ARG A 29 -11.20 14.33 0.69
C ARG A 29 -9.77 14.12 1.23
N GLN A 30 -9.63 13.36 2.31
CA GLN A 30 -8.32 12.98 2.86
C GLN A 30 -7.54 12.04 1.95
N ARG A 31 -8.21 11.15 1.20
CA ARG A 31 -7.56 10.22 0.27
C ARG A 31 -7.27 10.83 -1.11
N TYR A 32 -8.09 11.79 -1.55
CA TYR A 32 -8.05 12.38 -2.89
C TYR A 32 -7.75 13.88 -2.87
N ASP A 33 -6.62 14.25 -2.26
CA ASP A 33 -6.16 15.64 -2.28
C ASP A 33 -5.37 15.99 -3.58
N ARG A 34 -4.81 17.19 -3.65
CA ARG A 34 -3.98 17.60 -4.80
C ARG A 34 -2.70 16.75 -4.98
N GLN A 35 -2.09 16.25 -3.90
CA GLN A 35 -0.92 15.37 -3.97
C GLN A 35 -1.25 14.05 -4.68
N SER A 36 -2.47 13.54 -4.48
CA SER A 36 -2.94 12.36 -5.22
C SER A 36 -2.93 12.56 -6.75
N ALA A 37 -3.09 13.80 -7.24
CA ALA A 37 -3.03 14.10 -8.67
C ALA A 37 -1.59 14.03 -9.22
N VAL A 38 -0.63 14.56 -8.47
CA VAL A 38 0.80 14.47 -8.82
C VAL A 38 1.24 13.01 -8.91
N ARG A 39 0.87 12.19 -7.91
CA ARG A 39 1.18 10.76 -7.90
C ARG A 39 0.53 10.00 -9.05
N ARG A 40 -0.72 10.35 -9.43
CA ARG A 40 -1.37 9.76 -10.61
C ARG A 40 -0.66 10.12 -11.91
N LYS A 41 -0.19 11.36 -12.06
CA LYS A 41 0.60 11.78 -13.22
C LYS A 41 1.88 10.95 -13.30
N PHE A 42 2.62 10.83 -12.20
CA PHE A 42 3.81 9.98 -12.11
C PHE A 42 3.55 8.55 -12.60
N PHE A 43 2.50 7.88 -12.10
CA PHE A 43 2.19 6.52 -12.54
C PHE A 43 1.81 6.44 -14.03
N ARG A 44 1.07 7.42 -14.54
CA ARG A 44 0.73 7.49 -15.97
C ARG A 44 1.99 7.62 -16.83
N ASP A 45 2.88 8.54 -16.46
CA ASP A 45 4.11 8.80 -17.20
C ASP A 45 5.03 7.57 -17.16
N SER A 46 5.01 6.82 -16.04
CA SER A 46 5.79 5.58 -15.88
C SER A 46 5.37 4.42 -16.80
N ILE A 47 4.21 4.50 -17.48
CA ILE A 47 3.82 3.50 -18.49
C ILE A 47 4.80 3.50 -19.66
N ALA A 48 5.35 4.66 -20.00
CA ALA A 48 6.23 4.81 -21.16
C ALA A 48 7.69 4.44 -20.87
N TRP A 49 8.02 4.08 -19.63
CA TRP A 49 9.38 3.74 -19.26
C TRP A 49 9.85 2.45 -19.92
N THR A 50 11.09 2.47 -20.38
CA THR A 50 11.85 1.28 -20.71
C THR A 50 12.14 0.45 -19.45
N LEU A 51 12.54 -0.80 -19.65
CA LEU A 51 12.92 -1.67 -18.54
C LEU A 51 14.09 -1.07 -17.73
N GLU A 52 15.10 -0.52 -18.41
CA GLU A 52 16.27 0.09 -17.78
C GLU A 52 15.90 1.32 -16.93
N GLU A 53 15.04 2.20 -17.45
CA GLU A 53 14.54 3.34 -16.68
C GLU A 53 13.76 2.91 -15.43
N ALA A 54 12.91 1.87 -15.58
CA ALA A 54 12.15 1.33 -14.47
C ALA A 54 13.05 0.68 -13.41
N GLU A 55 14.05 -0.10 -13.81
CA GLU A 55 15.01 -0.75 -12.91
C GLU A 55 15.89 0.27 -12.19
N SER A 56 16.38 1.28 -12.92
CA SER A 56 17.16 2.39 -12.35
C SER A 56 16.36 3.16 -11.29
N TYR A 57 15.09 3.50 -11.60
CA TYR A 57 14.19 4.12 -10.63
C TYR A 57 13.98 3.22 -9.41
N GLN A 58 13.70 1.94 -9.60
CA GLN A 58 13.49 0.99 -8.50
C GLN A 58 14.72 0.85 -7.61
N LEU A 59 15.92 0.79 -8.19
CA LEU A 59 17.18 0.68 -7.45
C LEU A 59 17.44 1.94 -6.63
N SER A 60 17.22 3.12 -7.22
CA SER A 60 17.32 4.39 -6.51
C SER A 60 16.37 4.44 -5.31
N ARG A 61 15.09 4.09 -5.52
CA ARG A 61 14.09 4.04 -4.43
C ARG A 61 14.43 2.99 -3.36
N LEU A 62 15.03 1.86 -3.74
CA LEU A 62 15.45 0.82 -2.81
C LEU A 62 16.60 1.30 -1.92
N LYS A 63 17.61 1.96 -2.50
CA LYS A 63 18.74 2.56 -1.77
C LYS A 63 18.26 3.62 -0.77
N GLU A 64 17.35 4.49 -1.21
CA GLU A 64 16.73 5.49 -0.33
C GLU A 64 15.96 4.84 0.83
N LEU A 65 15.14 3.82 0.53
CA LEU A 65 14.35 3.10 1.54
C LEU A 65 15.23 2.42 2.57
N ALA A 66 16.31 1.74 2.15
CA ALA A 66 17.24 1.09 3.05
C ALA A 66 17.96 2.10 3.96
N SER A 67 18.41 3.22 3.39
CA SER A 67 19.03 4.31 4.15
C SER A 67 18.05 4.91 5.16
N HIS A 68 16.80 5.14 4.77
CA HIS A 68 15.75 5.64 5.65
C HIS A 68 15.44 4.64 6.78
N ALA A 69 15.27 3.36 6.44
CA ALA A 69 14.96 2.30 7.39
C ALA A 69 16.07 2.15 8.44
N TYR A 70 17.33 2.08 8.01
CA TYR A 70 18.49 1.97 8.90
C TYR A 70 18.62 3.15 9.85
N LYS A 71 18.44 4.38 9.35
CA LYS A 71 18.61 5.61 10.15
C LYS A 71 17.45 5.85 11.11
N ASN A 72 16.22 5.53 10.71
CA ASN A 72 15.03 6.07 11.37
C ASN A 72 14.10 5.00 11.96
N VAL A 73 14.22 3.73 11.59
CA VAL A 73 13.33 2.67 12.08
C VAL A 73 14.09 1.74 13.03
N PRO A 74 13.78 1.76 14.34
CA PRO A 74 14.50 0.97 15.34
C PRO A 74 14.64 -0.52 15.01
N TYR A 75 13.55 -1.15 14.53
CA TYR A 75 13.57 -2.56 14.14
C TYR A 75 14.58 -2.82 13.01
N TYR A 76 14.54 -2.03 11.93
CA TYR A 76 15.45 -2.24 10.82
C TYR A 76 16.89 -1.91 11.18
N LYS A 77 17.13 -0.92 12.04
CA LYS A 77 18.47 -0.69 12.57
C LYS A 77 19.05 -1.96 13.21
N GLN A 78 18.27 -2.64 14.06
CA GLN A 78 18.69 -3.90 14.67
C GLN A 78 18.92 -5.01 13.63
N VAL A 79 18.05 -5.12 12.62
CA VAL A 79 18.21 -6.12 11.55
C VAL A 79 19.52 -5.92 10.79
N PHE A 80 19.82 -4.70 10.35
CA PHE A 80 21.07 -4.38 9.65
C PHE A 80 22.29 -4.62 10.56
N ASP A 81 22.23 -4.12 11.81
CA ASP A 81 23.33 -4.29 12.77
C ASP A 81 23.58 -5.79 13.07
N SER A 82 22.54 -6.63 13.12
CA SER A 82 22.64 -8.09 13.37
C SER A 82 23.12 -8.92 12.18
N THR A 83 23.04 -8.37 10.97
CA THR A 83 23.47 -9.03 9.73
C THR A 83 24.82 -8.51 9.25
N GLU A 84 25.43 -7.58 10.00
CA GLU A 84 26.66 -6.87 9.63
C GLU A 84 26.56 -6.17 8.26
N LEU A 85 25.34 -5.83 7.83
CA LEU A 85 25.07 -5.12 6.59
C LEU A 85 24.90 -3.62 6.86
N ILE A 86 25.29 -2.82 5.87
CA ILE A 86 24.98 -1.39 5.81
C ILE A 86 24.12 -1.08 4.57
N PRO A 87 23.37 0.04 4.57
CA PRO A 87 22.58 0.44 3.39
C PRO A 87 23.41 0.56 2.10
N GLY A 88 24.71 0.83 2.22
CA GLY A 88 25.65 0.88 1.10
C GLY A 88 25.89 -0.46 0.40
N ASP A 89 25.54 -1.59 1.02
CA ASP A 89 25.74 -2.93 0.43
C ASP A 89 24.67 -3.33 -0.59
N ILE A 90 23.65 -2.47 -0.75
CA ILE A 90 22.58 -2.63 -1.74
C ILE A 90 23.00 -1.87 -3.00
N GLN A 91 23.56 -2.58 -3.97
CA GLN A 91 24.05 -2.00 -5.23
C GLN A 91 23.23 -2.43 -6.45
N SER A 92 22.38 -3.44 -6.31
CA SER A 92 21.54 -4.01 -7.35
C SER A 92 20.15 -4.39 -6.83
N LEU A 93 19.21 -4.63 -7.75
CA LEU A 93 17.87 -5.11 -7.42
C LEU A 93 17.83 -6.54 -6.89
N SER A 94 18.93 -7.30 -6.87
CA SER A 94 19.01 -8.62 -6.23
C SER A 94 19.49 -8.57 -4.79
N ASP A 95 20.16 -7.49 -4.38
CA ASP A 95 20.78 -7.38 -3.06
C ASP A 95 19.78 -7.34 -1.89
N TRP A 96 18.49 -7.09 -2.14
CA TRP A 96 17.47 -7.19 -1.09
C TRP A 96 17.37 -8.61 -0.51
N GLN A 97 17.82 -9.63 -1.23
CA GLN A 97 17.87 -11.01 -0.74
C GLN A 97 18.88 -11.21 0.40
N LYS A 98 19.82 -10.27 0.59
CA LYS A 98 20.77 -10.28 1.71
C LYS A 98 20.09 -9.99 3.04
N LEU A 99 18.94 -9.31 3.03
CA LEU A 99 18.19 -8.98 4.24
C LEU A 99 17.23 -10.13 4.61
N PRO A 100 17.07 -10.43 5.91
CA PRO A 100 16.14 -11.46 6.35
C PRO A 100 14.70 -11.08 6.02
N MET A 101 13.88 -12.11 5.75
CA MET A 101 12.46 -11.92 5.49
C MET A 101 11.74 -11.51 6.78
N LEU A 102 10.87 -10.49 6.66
CA LEU A 102 9.99 -10.06 7.73
C LEU A 102 8.71 -10.91 7.75
N SER A 103 8.51 -11.71 8.79
CA SER A 103 7.30 -12.51 8.98
C SER A 103 6.17 -11.72 9.66
N LYS A 104 4.95 -12.28 9.64
CA LYS A 104 3.81 -11.69 10.37
C LYS A 104 4.06 -11.67 11.89
N ASP A 105 4.78 -12.66 12.41
CA ASP A 105 5.06 -12.75 13.84
C ASP A 105 6.13 -11.74 14.25
N ASP A 106 7.15 -11.53 13.42
CA ASP A 106 8.12 -10.45 13.62
C ASP A 106 7.43 -9.10 13.69
N VAL A 107 6.47 -8.83 12.80
CA VAL A 107 5.71 -7.56 12.84
C VAL A 107 4.91 -7.41 14.13
N ARG A 108 4.32 -8.50 14.63
CA ARG A 108 3.58 -8.47 15.91
C ARG A 108 4.51 -8.21 17.08
N GLN A 109 5.66 -8.87 17.13
CA GLN A 109 6.64 -8.73 18.19
C GLN A 109 7.30 -7.35 18.16
N ALA A 110 7.66 -6.86 16.97
CA ALA A 110 8.30 -5.57 16.78
C ALA A 110 7.36 -4.40 17.12
N GLY A 111 6.08 -4.49 16.76
CA GLY A 111 5.06 -3.50 17.13
C GLY A 111 5.45 -2.07 16.74
N VAL A 112 5.53 -1.15 17.72
CA VAL A 112 5.86 0.26 17.48
C VAL A 112 7.30 0.50 17.04
N SER A 113 8.21 -0.47 17.21
CA SER A 113 9.60 -0.34 16.75
C SER A 113 9.75 -0.34 15.22
N LEU A 114 8.68 -0.69 14.50
CA LEU A 114 8.57 -0.56 13.04
C LEU A 114 8.16 0.85 12.59
N VAL A 115 7.78 1.73 13.51
CA VAL A 115 7.44 3.12 13.19
C VAL A 115 8.72 3.95 13.11
N SER A 116 8.84 4.75 12.04
CA SER A 116 9.98 5.64 11.88
C SER A 116 9.95 6.76 12.92
N ARG A 117 11.12 7.09 13.49
CA ARG A 117 11.29 8.14 14.50
C ARG A 117 10.96 9.54 13.99
N ASN A 118 10.93 9.73 12.67
CA ASN A 118 10.57 11.00 12.05
C ASN A 118 9.06 11.20 11.96
N ASP A 119 8.28 10.14 12.22
CA ASP A 119 6.82 10.19 12.19
C ASP A 119 6.27 10.36 13.59
N ASP A 120 5.31 11.27 13.74
CA ASP A 120 4.53 11.40 14.97
C ASP A 120 3.49 10.26 15.03
N PRO A 121 3.62 9.31 15.98
CA PRO A 121 2.73 8.16 16.05
C PRO A 121 1.25 8.52 16.23
N GLN A 122 0.94 9.69 16.81
CA GLN A 122 -0.44 10.16 17.00
C GLN A 122 -1.08 10.63 15.70
N LYS A 123 -0.26 11.01 14.70
CA LYS A 123 -0.74 11.45 13.38
C LYS A 123 -0.86 10.29 12.38
N LEU A 124 -0.34 9.12 12.72
CA LEU A 124 -0.41 7.94 11.87
C LEU A 124 -1.81 7.33 11.87
N VAL A 125 -2.22 6.86 10.69
CA VAL A 125 -3.47 6.11 10.54
C VAL A 125 -3.19 4.66 10.91
N LYS A 126 -3.77 4.22 12.02
CA LYS A 126 -3.72 2.83 12.47
C LYS A 126 -4.74 2.00 11.71
N SER A 127 -4.28 0.96 11.03
CA SER A 127 -5.12 -0.06 10.38
C SER A 127 -4.92 -1.40 11.10
N ARG A 128 -5.95 -2.25 11.05
CA ARG A 128 -5.86 -3.63 11.53
C ARG A 128 -6.24 -4.55 10.38
N SER A 129 -5.43 -5.57 10.12
CA SER A 129 -5.78 -6.58 9.13
C SER A 129 -6.98 -7.41 9.63
N GLY A 130 -7.87 -7.76 8.70
CA GLY A 130 -8.91 -8.76 8.96
C GLY A 130 -8.25 -10.13 9.02
N GLY A 131 -7.92 -10.58 10.23
CA GLY A 131 -7.24 -11.86 10.44
C GLY A 131 -8.19 -13.03 10.27
N SER A 132 -8.03 -13.84 9.23
CA SER A 132 -8.63 -15.18 9.17
C SER A 132 -8.02 -16.14 10.20
N THR A 133 -6.81 -15.83 10.69
CA THR A 133 -6.04 -16.59 11.69
C THR A 133 -6.18 -16.09 13.13
N GLY A 134 -7.23 -15.30 13.43
CA GLY A 134 -7.61 -14.91 14.80
C GLY A 134 -6.90 -13.69 15.39
N MET A 135 -5.60 -13.48 15.12
CA MET A 135 -4.86 -12.31 15.63
C MET A 135 -4.66 -11.21 14.56
N PRO A 136 -5.37 -10.07 14.66
CA PRO A 136 -5.23 -8.97 13.71
C PRO A 136 -3.84 -8.33 13.79
N LEU A 137 -3.24 -8.09 12.63
CA LEU A 137 -1.98 -7.35 12.53
C LEU A 137 -2.27 -5.85 12.62
N THR A 138 -1.56 -5.12 13.46
CA THR A 138 -1.65 -3.66 13.47
C THR A 138 -0.61 -3.07 12.53
N CYS A 139 -1.05 -2.24 11.59
CA CYS A 139 -0.17 -1.49 10.69
C CYS A 139 -0.36 0.02 10.89
N TYR A 140 0.70 0.78 10.64
CA TYR A 140 0.70 2.24 10.74
C TYR A 140 0.97 2.84 9.37
N HIS A 141 0.16 3.82 8.98
CA HIS A 141 0.26 4.46 7.69
C HIS A 141 0.40 5.97 7.86
N SER A 142 1.43 6.55 7.25
CA SER A 142 1.50 8.00 7.07
C SER A 142 0.45 8.43 6.04
N ARG A 143 0.01 9.69 6.09
CA ARG A 143 -0.91 10.22 5.07
C ARG A 143 -0.34 10.10 3.66
N ASP A 144 0.95 10.35 3.54
CA ASP A 144 1.69 10.23 2.29
C ASP A 144 1.64 8.80 1.72
N SER A 145 1.83 7.79 2.57
CA SER A 145 1.72 6.38 2.18
C SER A 145 0.31 6.03 1.68
N LEU A 146 -0.74 6.54 2.34
CA LEU A 146 -2.12 6.33 1.93
C LEU A 146 -2.43 7.01 0.59
N HIS A 147 -1.87 8.19 0.33
CA HIS A 147 -2.01 8.88 -0.96
C HIS A 147 -1.34 8.11 -2.09
N PHE A 148 -0.14 7.57 -1.84
CA PHE A 148 0.55 6.71 -2.80
C PHE A 148 -0.24 5.45 -3.11
N GLU A 149 -0.70 4.74 -2.07
CA GLU A 149 -1.51 3.54 -2.21
C GLU A 149 -2.80 3.82 -2.99
N THR A 150 -3.51 4.90 -2.63
CA THR A 150 -4.75 5.30 -3.31
C THR A 150 -4.50 5.66 -4.78
N ALA A 151 -3.42 6.40 -5.07
CA ALA A 151 -3.07 6.78 -6.44
C ALA A 151 -2.68 5.56 -7.28
N SER A 152 -1.92 4.63 -6.71
CA SER A 152 -1.52 3.37 -7.34
C SER A 152 -2.73 2.48 -7.64
N GLY A 153 -3.63 2.29 -6.67
CA GLY A 153 -4.86 1.49 -6.86
C GLY A 153 -5.77 2.07 -7.94
N ARG A 154 -5.90 3.40 -8.02
CA ARG A 154 -6.65 4.06 -9.10
C ARG A 154 -5.98 3.91 -10.45
N PHE A 155 -4.66 4.08 -10.52
CA PHE A 155 -3.90 3.85 -11.74
C PHE A 155 -4.12 2.43 -12.25
N PHE A 156 -3.99 1.43 -11.36
CA PHE A 156 -4.25 0.04 -11.70
C PHE A 156 -5.66 -0.16 -12.25
N SER A 157 -6.68 0.34 -11.55
CA SER A 157 -8.09 0.19 -11.96
C SER A 157 -8.45 0.93 -13.27
N GLN A 158 -7.72 1.98 -13.63
CA GLN A 158 -8.03 2.77 -14.83
C GLN A 158 -7.29 2.27 -16.07
N TYR A 159 -6.04 1.86 -15.89
CA TYR A 159 -5.14 1.57 -17.02
C TYR A 159 -4.86 0.06 -17.10
N VAL A 160 -4.46 -0.56 -15.98
CA VAL A 160 -3.91 -1.92 -15.96
C VAL A 160 -4.98 -3.00 -15.90
N SER A 161 -6.08 -2.79 -15.16
CA SER A 161 -7.12 -3.82 -14.98
C SER A 161 -7.83 -4.17 -16.28
N SER A 162 -7.79 -3.30 -17.28
CA SER A 162 -8.32 -3.58 -18.62
C SER A 162 -7.44 -4.54 -19.43
N TRP A 163 -6.17 -4.69 -19.03
CA TRP A 163 -5.17 -5.54 -19.69
C TRP A 163 -5.04 -6.92 -19.05
N ILE A 164 -5.67 -7.14 -17.89
CA ILE A 164 -5.59 -8.36 -17.10
C ILE A 164 -6.89 -9.13 -17.23
N GLU A 165 -6.82 -10.37 -17.72
CA GLU A 165 -7.98 -11.27 -17.80
C GLU A 165 -8.27 -11.94 -16.44
N GLU A 166 -7.22 -12.26 -15.68
CA GLU A 166 -7.32 -12.99 -14.41
C GLU A 166 -6.20 -12.55 -13.45
N PHE A 167 -6.52 -12.42 -12.17
CA PHE A 167 -5.54 -12.27 -11.09
C PHE A 167 -5.91 -13.15 -9.90
N GLN A 168 -4.93 -13.77 -9.25
CA GLN A 168 -5.13 -14.60 -8.07
C GLN A 168 -4.59 -13.88 -6.83
N THR A 169 -5.44 -13.76 -5.79
CA THR A 169 -5.12 -13.05 -4.55
C THR A 169 -5.59 -13.90 -3.37
N GLY A 170 -4.68 -14.33 -2.50
CA GLY A 170 -5.02 -15.08 -1.29
C GLY A 170 -5.81 -16.37 -1.56
N GLY A 171 -5.51 -17.07 -2.67
CA GLY A 171 -6.24 -18.27 -3.09
C GLY A 171 -7.55 -17.99 -3.84
N VAL A 172 -8.03 -16.74 -3.86
CA VAL A 172 -9.23 -16.34 -4.61
C VAL A 172 -8.84 -15.99 -6.04
N ARG A 173 -9.47 -16.67 -7.00
CA ARG A 173 -9.37 -16.34 -8.42
C ARG A 173 -10.34 -15.20 -8.72
N VAL A 174 -9.81 -14.05 -9.13
CA VAL A 174 -10.60 -12.90 -9.59
C VAL A 174 -10.56 -12.87 -11.11
N LEU A 175 -11.70 -13.16 -11.73
CA LEU A 175 -11.89 -13.06 -13.18
C LEU A 175 -12.44 -11.68 -13.52
N PHE A 176 -11.70 -10.91 -14.31
CA PHE A 176 -12.21 -9.66 -14.86
C PHE A 176 -13.03 -9.98 -16.10
N ARG A 177 -14.32 -10.28 -15.92
CA ARG A 177 -15.24 -10.47 -17.05
C ARG A 177 -15.35 -9.13 -17.80
N LYS A 178 -15.05 -9.16 -19.10
CA LYS A 178 -14.99 -8.01 -20.01
C LYS A 178 -16.32 -7.22 -20.02
N PHE A 179 -16.49 -6.29 -19.08
CA PHE A 179 -17.63 -5.39 -19.07
C PHE A 179 -17.35 -4.23 -20.02
N ARG A 180 -17.74 -4.44 -21.29
CA ARG A 180 -17.88 -3.37 -22.26
C ARG A 180 -19.10 -2.54 -21.82
N SER A 181 -18.84 -1.35 -21.31
CA SER A 181 -19.80 -0.31 -20.90
C SER A 181 -20.42 -0.40 -19.50
N LEU A 182 -20.57 0.80 -18.94
CA LEU A 182 -21.33 1.24 -17.76
C LEU A 182 -20.62 1.26 -16.39
N ARG A 183 -20.22 2.50 -16.05
CA ARG A 183 -20.45 3.23 -14.78
C ARG A 183 -20.54 2.41 -13.49
N TYR A 184 -19.56 2.67 -12.60
CA TYR A 184 -19.53 2.50 -11.14
C TYR A 184 -20.26 1.27 -10.56
N TYR A 185 -19.53 0.37 -9.92
CA TYR A 185 -19.61 0.12 -8.46
C TYR A 185 -18.69 -1.04 -8.05
N HIS A 186 -18.10 -0.89 -6.86
CA HIS A 186 -17.44 -1.89 -6.01
C HIS A 186 -16.23 -2.69 -6.54
N LEU A 187 -15.06 -2.40 -5.96
CA LEU A 187 -14.29 -3.33 -5.13
C LEU A 187 -13.14 -2.56 -4.43
N GLN A 188 -13.22 -2.45 -3.11
CA GLN A 188 -12.25 -1.79 -2.21
C GLN A 188 -11.06 -2.70 -1.86
N LEU A 189 -10.49 -3.43 -2.80
CA LEU A 189 -9.42 -4.41 -2.50
C LEU A 189 -8.21 -4.26 -3.43
N ILE A 190 -7.62 -3.06 -3.46
CA ILE A 190 -6.26 -2.86 -4.00
C ILE A 190 -5.52 -1.96 -3.02
N GLY A 191 -5.37 -2.48 -1.81
CA GLY A 191 -4.74 -1.82 -0.70
C GLY A 191 -4.20 -2.87 0.25
N MET A 192 -3.12 -3.53 -0.19
CA MET A 192 -2.13 -4.26 0.59
C MET A 192 -1.35 -5.14 -0.39
N ALA A 193 -0.08 -4.78 -0.59
CA ALA A 193 1.04 -5.64 -0.99
C ALA A 193 0.74 -6.83 -1.91
N MET A 194 1.39 -6.91 -3.08
CA MET A 194 2.00 -8.18 -3.47
C MET A 194 3.08 -8.01 -4.55
N ARG A 195 4.27 -7.63 -4.07
CA ARG A 195 5.57 -7.91 -4.70
C ARG A 195 6.02 -9.37 -4.41
N GLN A 196 5.08 -10.28 -4.11
CA GLN A 196 5.34 -11.68 -3.75
C GLN A 196 4.49 -12.72 -4.52
N TYR A 197 3.64 -12.31 -5.48
CA TYR A 197 2.75 -13.25 -6.21
C TYR A 197 2.76 -13.09 -7.74
N VAL A 198 3.84 -12.59 -8.32
CA VAL A 198 4.00 -12.51 -9.79
C VAL A 198 4.81 -13.71 -10.28
N SER A 199 4.26 -14.92 -10.17
CA SER A 199 4.86 -16.10 -10.80
C SER A 199 4.16 -16.50 -12.11
N ARG A 200 2.97 -15.96 -12.40
CA ARG A 200 2.19 -16.28 -13.63
C ARG A 200 1.27 -15.14 -14.10
N LEU A 201 1.83 -14.02 -14.54
CA LEU A 201 1.05 -13.05 -15.34
C LEU A 201 1.08 -13.49 -16.81
N ARG A 202 -0.07 -13.85 -17.39
CA ARG A 202 -0.23 -13.93 -18.84
C ARG A 202 -0.56 -12.54 -19.38
N ILE A 203 0.47 -11.82 -19.82
CA ILE A 203 0.33 -10.52 -20.47
C ILE A 203 0.18 -10.78 -21.98
N ARG A 204 -0.89 -10.29 -22.63
CA ARG A 204 -0.92 -10.20 -24.09
C ARG A 204 -0.07 -8.99 -24.51
N LYS A 205 0.94 -9.19 -25.37
CA LYS A 205 1.61 -8.07 -26.06
C LYS A 205 0.55 -7.26 -26.82
N ALA A 206 0.54 -5.95 -26.63
CA ALA A 206 -0.26 -5.05 -27.44
C ALA A 206 0.19 -5.14 -28.91
N LYS A 207 -0.78 -5.15 -29.84
CA LYS A 207 -0.54 -4.85 -31.26
C LYS A 207 -0.54 -3.35 -31.45
#